data_AF-A0A7X8FS61-F1
#
_entry.id   AF-A0A7X8FS61-F1
#
_cell.length_a   1.000
_cell.length_b   1.000
_cell.length_c   1.000
_cell.angle_alpha   90.00
_cell.angle_beta   90.00
_cell.angle_gamma   90.00
#
_symmetry.space_group_name_H-M   'P 1'
#
loop_
_entity.id
_entity.type
_entity.pdbx_description
1 polymer ?
#
loop_
_entity_poly.entity_id
_entity_poly.type
_entity_poly.pdbx_seq_one_letter_code
_entity_poly.pdbx_strand_id
1 'polypeptide(L)'
;MNHTVHLRIPAEPMYISVVRLTASSLASSLGFDIEEVEDIRVCVSEACNNVMDRLEDISLRFGVEENALTIDVDGFSSPSSEQGKLGYLIMSSLMDVVQETEQGIHMIKAKE
;
A
#
# COMPACT_ATOMS: atom_id res chain seq x y z
N MET A 1 -4.45 17.83 -9.11
CA MET A 1 -5.64 16.93 -9.16
C MET A 1 -5.79 16.32 -7.77
N ASN A 2 -7.00 16.05 -7.29
CA ASN A 2 -7.20 15.34 -6.02
C ASN A 2 -8.31 14.30 -6.22
N HIS A 3 -7.90 13.09 -6.58
CA HIS A 3 -8.81 11.97 -6.85
C HIS A 3 -8.50 10.84 -5.89
N THR A 4 -9.53 10.07 -5.54
CA THR A 4 -9.35 8.89 -4.69
C THR A 4 -9.93 7.67 -5.40
N VAL A 5 -9.14 6.60 -5.45
CA VAL A 5 -9.57 5.29 -5.95
C VAL A 5 -9.74 4.36 -4.76
N HIS A 6 -10.90 3.72 -4.68
CA HIS A 6 -11.20 2.75 -3.63
C HIS A 6 -11.17 1.34 -4.22
N LEU A 7 -10.54 0.41 -3.50
CA LEU A 7 -10.50 -1.00 -3.84
C LEU A 7 -10.92 -1.82 -2.63
N ARG A 8 -11.83 -2.77 -2.83
CA ARG A 8 -12.18 -3.79 -1.83
C ARG A 8 -12.04 -5.14 -2.50
N ILE A 9 -11.22 -6.01 -1.93
CA ILE A 9 -10.93 -7.34 -2.46
C ILE A 9 -11.08 -8.39 -1.36
N PRO A 10 -11.40 -9.65 -1.70
CA PRO A 10 -11.28 -10.74 -0.75
C PRO A 10 -9.84 -10.86 -0.23
N ALA A 11 -9.69 -11.21 1.04
CA ALA A 11 -8.40 -11.42 1.70
C ALA A 11 -7.76 -12.76 1.28
N GLU A 12 -7.52 -12.92 -0.02
CA GLU A 12 -6.87 -14.10 -0.59
C GLU A 12 -5.64 -13.71 -1.42
N PRO A 13 -4.55 -14.51 -1.39
CA PRO A 13 -3.30 -14.20 -2.09
C PRO A 13 -3.47 -13.88 -3.59
N MET A 14 -4.46 -14.51 -4.24
CA MET A 14 -4.72 -14.30 -5.67
C MET A 14 -5.09 -12.85 -6.01
N TYR A 15 -5.81 -12.15 -5.11
CA TYR A 15 -6.29 -10.80 -5.36
C TYR A 15 -5.27 -9.71 -5.05
N ILE A 16 -4.17 -10.00 -4.35
CA ILE A 16 -3.05 -9.05 -4.17
C ILE A 16 -2.49 -8.62 -5.53
N SER A 17 -2.54 -9.49 -6.54
CA SER A 17 -2.13 -9.15 -7.90
C SER A 17 -2.93 -7.98 -8.49
N VAL A 18 -4.24 -7.90 -8.20
CA VAL A 18 -5.12 -6.79 -8.62
C VAL A 18 -4.68 -5.50 -7.94
N VAL A 19 -4.43 -5.56 -6.63
CA VAL A 19 -3.95 -4.41 -5.85
C VAL A 19 -2.64 -3.86 -6.42
N ARG A 20 -1.67 -4.74 -6.68
CA ARG A 20 -0.38 -4.33 -7.28
C ARG A 20 -0.57 -3.69 -8.65
N LEU A 21 -1.38 -4.28 -9.52
CA LEU A 21 -1.65 -3.73 -10.86
C LEU A 21 -2.32 -2.36 -10.78
N THR A 22 -3.27 -2.18 -9.87
CA THR A 22 -3.88 -0.86 -9.61
C THR A 22 -2.84 0.14 -9.14
N ALA A 23 -2.04 -0.20 -8.13
CA ALA A 23 -0.99 0.66 -7.62
C ALA A 23 0.03 1.05 -8.71
N SER A 24 0.49 0.08 -9.51
CA SER A 24 1.38 0.32 -10.65
C SER A 24 0.75 1.25 -11.68
N SER A 25 -0.50 0.99 -12.07
CA SER A 25 -1.18 1.82 -13.06
C SER A 25 -1.30 3.26 -12.60
N LEU A 26 -1.59 3.50 -11.31
CA LEU A 26 -1.70 4.84 -10.74
C LEU A 26 -0.34 5.52 -10.65
N ALA A 27 0.67 4.82 -10.12
CA ALA A 27 2.04 5.35 -9.99
C ALA A 27 2.64 5.69 -11.36
N SER A 28 2.55 4.79 -12.34
CA SER A 28 3.03 5.05 -13.70
C SER A 28 2.26 6.18 -14.40
N SER A 29 0.95 6.30 -14.17
CA SER A 29 0.15 7.42 -14.72
C SER A 29 0.52 8.76 -14.10
N LEU A 30 0.98 8.75 -12.85
CA LEU A 30 1.55 9.91 -12.19
C LEU A 30 2.96 10.22 -12.69
N GLY A 31 3.68 9.26 -13.27
CA GLY A 31 5.03 9.48 -13.80
C GLY A 31 6.15 9.17 -12.81
N PHE A 32 5.86 8.37 -11.77
CA PHE A 32 6.91 7.70 -10.99
C PHE A 32 7.76 6.80 -11.90
N ASP A 33 9.05 6.68 -11.60
CA ASP A 33 9.93 5.83 -12.38
C ASP A 33 9.71 4.33 -12.09
N ILE A 34 10.41 3.47 -12.82
CA ILE A 34 10.21 2.02 -12.72
C ILE A 34 10.60 1.50 -11.33
N GLU A 35 11.65 2.05 -10.71
CA GLU A 35 12.11 1.62 -9.38
C GLU A 35 11.08 2.04 -8.33
N GLU A 36 10.60 3.28 -8.39
CA GLU A 36 9.55 3.79 -7.50
C GLU A 36 8.23 3.03 -7.64
N VAL A 37 7.86 2.64 -8.88
CA VAL A 37 6.68 1.81 -9.11
C VAL A 37 6.83 0.43 -8.47
N GLU A 38 8.02 -0.18 -8.54
CA GLU A 38 8.28 -1.46 -7.88
C GLU A 38 8.29 -1.32 -6.36
N ASP A 39 8.86 -0.25 -5.81
CA ASP A 39 8.80 0.07 -4.38
C ASP A 39 7.35 0.08 -3.88
N ILE A 40 6.49 0.85 -4.56
CA ILE A 40 5.06 0.95 -4.24
C ILE A 40 4.38 -0.43 -4.28
N ARG A 41 4.70 -1.28 -5.27
CA ARG A 41 4.13 -2.63 -5.39
C ARG A 41 4.55 -3.55 -4.25
N VAL A 42 5.80 -3.46 -3.83
CA VAL A 42 6.31 -4.22 -2.69
C VAL A 42 5.60 -3.75 -1.43
N CYS A 43 5.54 -2.45 -1.17
CA CYS A 43 4.92 -1.90 0.04
C CYS A 43 3.44 -2.23 0.16
N VAL A 44 2.66 -2.06 -0.92
CA VAL A 44 1.23 -2.42 -0.88
C VAL A 44 1.03 -3.92 -0.65
N SER A 45 1.96 -4.77 -1.10
CA SER A 45 1.91 -6.21 -0.83
C SER A 45 2.18 -6.52 0.64
N GLU A 46 3.20 -5.90 1.25
CA GLU A 46 3.51 -6.07 2.67
C GLU A 46 2.36 -5.59 3.57
N ALA A 47 1.74 -4.45 3.23
CA ALA A 47 0.57 -3.95 3.94
C ALA A 47 -0.63 -4.92 3.84
N CYS A 48 -0.91 -5.46 2.65
CA CYS A 48 -1.98 -6.45 2.46
C CYS A 48 -1.68 -7.76 3.17
N ASN A 49 -0.45 -8.26 3.11
CA ASN A 49 -0.02 -9.49 3.78
C ASN A 49 -0.20 -9.38 5.30
N ASN A 50 0.03 -8.20 5.89
CA ASN A 50 -0.17 -7.99 7.33
C ASN A 50 -1.61 -8.25 7.78
N VAL A 51 -2.60 -7.93 6.93
CA VAL A 51 -4.03 -7.97 7.29
C VAL A 51 -4.75 -9.22 6.80
N MET A 52 -4.17 -9.92 5.83
CA MET A 52 -4.79 -11.01 5.08
C MET A 52 -5.39 -12.10 5.98
N ASP A 53 -4.64 -12.57 6.97
CA ASP A 53 -5.09 -13.70 7.82
C ASP A 53 -6.16 -13.30 8.85
N ARG A 54 -6.48 -12.00 8.97
CA ARG A 54 -7.37 -11.47 10.02
C ARG A 54 -8.70 -10.93 9.48
N LEU A 55 -8.80 -10.69 8.18
CA LEU A 55 -9.95 -10.04 7.55
C LEU A 55 -10.58 -10.96 6.50
N GLU A 56 -11.88 -10.79 6.23
CA GLU A 56 -12.53 -11.44 5.09
C GLU A 56 -12.27 -10.67 3.79
N ASP A 57 -12.28 -9.34 3.87
CA ASP A 57 -11.98 -8.42 2.77
C ASP A 57 -10.91 -7.41 3.19
N ILE A 58 -10.04 -7.04 2.25
CA ILE A 58 -9.08 -5.94 2.41
C ILE A 58 -9.62 -4.71 1.67
N SER A 59 -9.70 -3.59 2.38
CA SER A 59 -10.10 -2.29 1.81
C SER A 59 -8.88 -1.38 1.70
N LEU A 60 -8.70 -0.79 0.53
CA LEU A 60 -7.62 0.14 0.22
C LEU A 60 -8.15 1.45 -0.36
N ARG A 61 -7.43 2.53 -0.08
CA ARG A 61 -7.66 3.84 -0.71
C ARG A 61 -6.35 4.33 -1.32
N PHE A 62 -6.40 4.73 -2.58
CA PHE A 62 -5.29 5.38 -3.26
C PHE A 62 -5.64 6.85 -3.46
N GLY A 63 -4.92 7.76 -2.81
CA GLY A 63 -5.03 9.19 -3.07
C GLY A 63 -4.04 9.61 -4.15
N VAL A 64 -4.57 10.18 -5.22
CA VAL A 64 -3.81 10.60 -6.41
C VAL A 64 -3.71 12.11 -6.38
N GLU A 65 -2.51 12.58 -6.03
CA GLU A 65 -2.16 13.99 -5.96
C GLU A 65 -1.16 14.35 -7.06
N GLU A 66 -0.88 15.64 -7.24
CA GLU A 66 0.02 16.10 -8.31
C GLU A 66 1.44 15.53 -8.18
N ASN A 67 1.97 15.50 -6.95
CA ASN A 67 3.34 15.09 -6.65
C ASN A 67 3.44 13.92 -5.66
N ALA A 68 2.34 13.21 -5.40
CA ALA A 68 2.35 12.10 -4.46
C ALA A 68 1.30 11.05 -4.80
N LEU A 69 1.59 9.81 -4.42
CA LEU A 69 0.62 8.74 -4.30
C LEU A 69 0.51 8.37 -2.82
N THR A 70 -0.70 8.49 -2.27
CA THR A 70 -1.02 8.02 -0.93
C THR A 70 -1.74 6.69 -1.00
N ILE A 71 -1.48 5.81 -0.03
CA ILE A 71 -2.05 4.47 0.04
C ILE A 71 -2.46 4.20 1.48
N ASP A 72 -3.77 4.04 1.70
CA ASP A 72 -4.31 3.54 2.96
C ASP A 72 -4.69 2.07 2.84
N VAL A 73 -4.36 1.27 3.84
CA VAL A 73 -4.84 -0.11 3.98
C VAL A 73 -5.52 -0.25 5.33
N ASP A 74 -6.82 -0.57 5.30
CA ASP A 74 -7.62 -0.71 6.53
C ASP A 74 -7.27 -2.03 7.27
N GLY A 75 -7.36 -2.01 8.61
CA GLY A 75 -7.15 -3.17 9.48
C GLY A 75 -5.69 -3.57 9.73
N PHE A 76 -4.73 -2.78 9.22
CA PHE A 76 -3.33 -2.93 9.59
C PHE A 76 -3.14 -2.75 11.11
N SER A 77 -2.29 -3.56 11.70
CA SER A 77 -1.92 -3.46 13.11
C SER A 77 -0.44 -3.71 13.27
N SER A 78 0.16 -3.08 14.29
CA SER A 78 1.57 -3.26 14.61
C SER A 78 1.95 -4.74 14.61
N PRO A 79 2.95 -5.15 13.80
CA PRO A 79 3.27 -6.55 13.62
C PRO A 79 3.94 -7.15 14.86
N SER A 80 3.41 -8.28 15.33
CA SER A 80 3.99 -9.06 16.44
C SER A 80 4.96 -10.15 15.95
N SER A 81 4.74 -10.68 14.74
CA SER A 81 5.57 -11.71 14.13
C SER A 81 6.85 -11.12 13.51
N GLU A 82 7.93 -11.91 13.48
CA GLU A 82 9.19 -11.48 12.84
C GLU A 82 9.00 -11.16 11.36
N GLN A 83 8.18 -11.93 10.65
CA GLN A 83 7.84 -11.67 9.25
C GLN A 83 7.11 -10.34 9.08
N GLY A 84 6.14 -10.04 9.94
CA GLY A 84 5.41 -8.77 9.88
C GLY A 84 6.31 -7.57 10.21
N LYS A 85 7.24 -7.72 11.17
CA LYS A 85 8.22 -6.67 11.51
C LYS A 85 9.13 -6.39 10.32
N LEU A 86 9.59 -7.44 9.63
CA LEU A 86 10.37 -7.28 8.40
C LEU A 86 9.57 -6.55 7.32
N GLY A 87 8.30 -6.93 7.10
CA GLY A 87 7.41 -6.22 6.17
C GLY A 87 7.26 -4.74 6.50
N TYR A 88 7.12 -4.38 7.78
CA TYR A 88 7.06 -2.97 8.20
C TYR A 88 8.37 -2.21 7.95
N LEU A 89 9.52 -2.84 8.17
CA LEU A 89 10.83 -2.25 7.87
C LEU A 89 11.02 -2.03 6.36
N ILE A 90 10.57 -2.98 5.54
CA ILE A 90 10.58 -2.83 4.08
C ILE A 90 9.74 -1.62 3.67
N MET A 91 8.50 -1.51 4.17
CA MET A 91 7.66 -0.34 3.87
C MET A 91 8.32 0.96 4.30
N SER A 92 8.88 0.99 5.50
CA SER A 92 9.55 2.19 6.06
C SER A 92 10.84 2.57 5.32
N SER A 93 11.44 1.63 4.58
CA SER A 93 12.64 1.88 3.78
C SER A 93 12.34 2.36 2.37
N LEU A 94 11.17 2.03 1.83
CA LEU A 94 10.81 2.25 0.42
C LEU A 94 9.81 3.39 0.22
N MET A 95 9.03 3.74 1.26
CA MET A 95 8.08 4.85 1.23
C MET A 95 8.63 6.05 2.02
N ASP A 96 8.26 7.26 1.60
CA ASP A 96 8.69 8.50 2.28
C ASP A 96 8.00 8.70 3.63
N VAL A 97 6.74 8.26 3.72
CA VAL A 97 5.97 8.26 4.96
C VAL A 97 5.30 6.91 5.14
N VAL A 98 5.42 6.36 6.34
CA VAL A 98 4.67 5.19 6.82
C VAL A 98 4.16 5.51 8.21
N GLN A 99 2.84 5.49 8.39
CA GLN A 99 2.20 5.83 9.64
C GLN A 99 1.06 4.86 9.95
N GLU A 100 1.14 4.20 11.11
CA GLU A 100 0.00 3.48 11.66
C GLU A 100 -1.08 4.48 12.12
N THR A 101 -2.33 4.15 11.84
CA THR A 101 -3.52 4.93 12.18
C THR A 101 -4.51 4.05 12.94
N GLU A 102 -5.54 4.64 13.54
CA GLU A 102 -6.60 3.85 14.19
C GLU A 102 -7.35 2.93 13.22
N GLN A 103 -7.36 3.26 11.93
CA GLN A 103 -8.07 2.52 10.90
C GLN A 103 -7.19 1.48 10.18
N GLY A 104 -5.86 1.58 10.29
CA GLY A 104 -4.93 0.75 9.55
C GLY A 104 -3.59 1.44 9.34
N ILE A 105 -3.04 1.44 8.12
CA ILE A 105 -1.76 2.07 7.80
C ILE A 105 -1.90 3.05 6.66
N HIS A 106 -1.24 4.19 6.79
CA HIS A 106 -1.12 5.24 5.79
C HIS A 106 0.31 5.28 5.26
N MET A 107 0.47 5.26 3.94
CA MET A 107 1.77 5.34 3.27
C MET A 107 1.76 6.44 2.21
N ILE A 108 2.89 7.13 2.03
CA ILE A 108 3.06 8.15 0.99
C ILE A 108 4.36 7.88 0.24
N LYS A 109 4.26 7.90 -1.10
CA LYS A 109 5.41 8.06 -2.00
C LYS A 109 5.28 9.43 -2.66
N ALA A 110 6.28 10.29 -2.50
CA ALA A 110 6.37 11.60 -3.12
C ALA A 110 7.30 11.53 -4.34
N LYS A 111 7.01 12.33 -5.37
CA LYS A 111 7.92 12.52 -6.49
C LYS A 111 9.03 13.48 -6.09
N GLU A 112 10.26 13.14 -6.46
CA GLU A 112 11.42 14.04 -6.35
C GLU A 112 11.36 15.22 -7.34
#